data_AF-A0A4Y7ZRC5-F1
#
_entry.id   AF-A0A4Y7ZRC5-F1
#
_cell.length_a   1.000
_cell.length_b   1.000
_cell.length_c   1.000
_cell.angle_alpha   90.00
_cell.angle_beta   90.00
_cell.angle_gamma   90.00
#
_symmetry.space_group_name_H-M   'P 1'
#
loop_
_entity.id
_entity.type
_entity.pdbx_description
1 polymer ?
#
loop_
_entity_poly.entity_id
_entity_poly.type
_entity_poly.pdbx_seq_one_letter_code
_entity_poly.pdbx_strand_id
1 'polypeptide(L)'
;MYFTLVNDILSHSQIKFKEPDSLPVELDFMGGETISLDIELPMVFSTNAKSGDKLPDFKKGSFTIMSQRFIDLLQSAGVDNLQIFPIIIKSEVDGTVWDGYFGVNILGVIECADLNNSTYDEIMPEHYIFDELAIHAEKAQGKLLFRLKQHLPTIIMHRSVGRYIKDSDPEKTLLGWTVKKIIQ
;
A
#
# COMPACT_ATOMS: atom_id res chain seq x y z
N MET A 1 -12.55 7.46 -12.51
CA MET A 1 -11.55 6.55 -13.14
C MET A 1 -10.60 6.08 -12.05
N TYR A 2 -10.26 4.80 -12.04
CA TYR A 2 -9.44 4.18 -11.00
C TYR A 2 -8.16 3.56 -11.59
N PHE A 3 -7.19 3.34 -10.71
CA PHE A 3 -5.92 2.67 -10.99
C PHE A 3 -5.59 1.69 -9.87
N THR A 4 -4.69 0.76 -10.12
CA THR A 4 -4.08 -0.03 -9.05
C THR A 4 -2.83 0.66 -8.55
N LEU A 5 -2.72 0.93 -7.25
CA LEU A 5 -1.49 1.37 -6.59
C LEU A 5 -0.55 0.18 -6.42
N VAL A 6 0.64 0.28 -7.00
CA VAL A 6 1.63 -0.80 -6.99
C VAL A 6 3.01 -0.28 -6.61
N ASN A 7 3.89 -1.20 -6.19
CA ASN A 7 5.29 -0.86 -5.96
C ASN A 7 5.95 -0.45 -7.28
N ASP A 8 6.71 0.63 -7.26
CA ASP A 8 7.64 0.92 -8.34
C ASP A 8 8.90 0.07 -8.19
N ILE A 9 8.87 -1.08 -8.86
CA ILE A 9 9.94 -2.08 -8.87
C ILE A 9 11.21 -1.60 -9.58
N LEU A 10 11.16 -0.50 -10.34
CA LEU A 10 12.34 0.05 -11.02
C LEU A 10 13.18 0.94 -10.12
N SER A 11 12.58 1.52 -9.08
CA SER A 11 13.23 2.57 -8.29
C SER A 11 14.25 2.03 -7.27
N HIS A 12 13.98 0.92 -6.57
CA HIS A 12 14.79 0.49 -5.41
C HIS A 12 14.79 -1.03 -5.21
N SER A 13 14.91 -1.82 -6.29
CA SER A 13 14.74 -3.29 -6.27
C SER A 13 15.60 -4.06 -5.25
N GLN A 14 16.61 -3.42 -4.67
CA GLN A 14 17.51 -4.04 -3.70
C GLN A 14 17.16 -3.76 -2.23
N ILE A 15 16.40 -2.70 -1.91
CA ILE A 15 16.04 -2.40 -0.52
C ILE A 15 14.87 -3.30 -0.10
N LYS A 16 15.12 -4.12 0.91
CA LYS A 16 14.14 -5.04 1.49
C LYS A 16 13.82 -4.59 2.90
N PHE A 17 12.54 -4.63 3.23
CA PHE A 17 12.07 -4.50 4.60
C PHE A 17 11.73 -5.90 5.10
N LYS A 18 12.15 -6.20 6.33
CA LYS A 18 11.82 -7.41 7.05
C LYS A 18 10.97 -7.04 8.26
N GLU A 19 9.88 -7.76 8.42
CA GLU A 19 8.95 -7.63 9.53
C GLU A 19 9.57 -8.14 10.83
N PRO A 20 9.18 -7.59 11.99
CA PRO A 20 9.54 -8.15 13.28
C PRO A 20 8.95 -9.54 13.47
N ASP A 21 9.76 -10.48 13.96
CA ASP A 21 9.35 -11.87 14.19
C ASP A 21 8.31 -12.00 15.36
N SER A 22 8.12 -10.93 16.15
CA SER A 22 7.26 -10.89 17.34
C SER A 22 5.84 -10.39 17.10
N LEU A 23 5.44 -10.14 15.85
CA LEU A 23 4.09 -9.64 15.57
C LEU A 23 3.01 -10.71 15.85
N PRO A 24 1.84 -10.31 16.40
CA PRO A 24 0.72 -11.23 16.58
C PRO A 24 0.29 -11.88 15.26
N VAL A 25 -0.05 -13.17 15.29
CA VAL A 25 -0.47 -13.92 14.09
C VAL A 25 -1.80 -13.39 13.55
N GLU A 26 -2.65 -12.87 14.43
CA GLU A 26 -3.96 -12.29 14.12
C GLU A 26 -3.87 -10.88 13.52
N LEU A 27 -2.66 -10.31 13.43
CA LEU A 27 -2.46 -8.96 12.92
C LEU A 27 -2.63 -8.91 11.40
N ASP A 28 -3.78 -8.40 10.95
CA ASP A 28 -4.14 -8.32 9.53
C ASP A 28 -4.30 -6.87 9.03
N PHE A 29 -3.36 -6.44 8.19
CA PHE A 29 -3.37 -5.15 7.49
C PHE A 29 -4.06 -5.19 6.10
N MET A 30 -4.47 -6.38 5.65
CA MET A 30 -5.09 -6.61 4.35
C MET A 30 -6.61 -6.72 4.42
N GLY A 31 -7.16 -7.24 5.52
CA GLY A 31 -8.60 -7.44 5.68
C GLY A 31 -9.43 -6.15 5.65
N GLY A 32 -8.82 -5.01 5.93
CA GLY A 32 -9.49 -3.70 5.91
C GLY A 32 -10.48 -3.48 7.05
N GLU A 33 -10.48 -4.36 8.05
CA GLU A 33 -11.18 -4.18 9.32
C GLU A 33 -10.36 -3.29 10.25
N THR A 34 -11.01 -2.67 11.23
CA THR A 34 -10.30 -1.90 12.25
C THR A 34 -9.44 -2.84 13.10
N ILE A 35 -8.14 -2.60 13.15
CA ILE A 35 -7.24 -3.34 14.02
C ILE A 35 -7.33 -2.72 15.42
N SER A 36 -7.88 -3.47 16.37
CA SER A 36 -7.98 -3.08 17.79
C SER A 36 -7.06 -3.89 18.70
N LEU A 37 -6.13 -4.65 18.12
CA LEU A 37 -5.16 -5.45 18.86
C LEU A 37 -4.22 -4.54 19.65
N ASP A 38 -3.85 -4.99 20.85
CA ASP A 38 -2.79 -4.37 21.63
C ASP A 38 -1.44 -4.82 21.04
N ILE A 39 -0.72 -3.90 20.42
CA ILE A 39 0.54 -4.15 19.72
C ILE A 39 1.57 -3.21 20.32
N GLU A 40 2.77 -3.73 20.59
CA GLU A 40 3.88 -2.89 21.01
C GLU A 40 4.27 -1.93 19.88
N LEU A 41 4.19 -0.63 20.17
CA LEU A 41 4.52 0.44 19.25
C LEU A 41 5.74 1.24 19.75
N PRO A 42 6.62 1.68 18.85
CA PRO A 42 6.59 1.45 17.40
C PRO A 42 7.00 0.02 17.03
N MET A 43 6.41 -0.53 15.95
CA MET A 43 6.89 -1.80 15.41
C MET A 43 8.29 -1.59 14.78
N VAL A 44 9.24 -2.47 15.09
CA VAL A 44 10.62 -2.33 14.61
C VAL A 44 10.88 -3.28 13.45
N PHE A 45 10.96 -2.72 12.25
CA PHE A 45 11.32 -3.42 11.03
C PHE A 45 12.84 -3.35 10.82
N SER A 46 13.40 -4.33 10.11
CA SER A 46 14.79 -4.30 9.69
C SER A 46 14.93 -4.14 8.17
N THR A 47 16.09 -3.65 7.72
CA THR A 47 16.38 -3.46 6.31
C THR A 47 17.86 -3.67 5.98
N ASN A 48 18.15 -4.01 4.73
CA ASN A 48 19.51 -4.05 4.19
C ASN A 48 20.01 -2.70 3.66
N ALA A 49 19.21 -1.63 3.72
CA ALA A 49 19.67 -0.28 3.41
C ALA A 49 20.72 0.19 4.44
N LYS A 50 21.57 1.13 4.05
CA LYS A 50 22.61 1.74 4.90
C LYS A 50 22.48 3.27 4.89
N SER A 51 23.25 3.93 5.76
CA SER A 51 23.32 5.38 5.81
C SER A 51 23.57 5.99 4.41
N GLY A 52 22.78 7.01 4.08
CA GLY A 52 22.79 7.67 2.77
C GLY A 52 21.83 7.07 1.73
N ASP A 53 21.31 5.86 1.94
CA ASP A 53 20.26 5.31 1.09
C ASP A 53 18.92 6.03 1.31
N LYS A 54 18.10 6.06 0.26
CA LYS A 54 16.73 6.56 0.34
C LYS A 54 15.77 5.39 0.39
N LEU A 55 14.97 5.33 1.45
CA LEU A 55 13.92 4.34 1.58
C LEU A 55 12.70 4.72 0.72
N PRO A 56 11.94 3.74 0.20
CA PRO A 56 10.70 4.00 -0.52
C PRO A 56 9.61 4.59 0.38
N ASP A 57 8.88 5.58 -0.11
CA ASP A 57 7.75 6.20 0.59
C ASP A 57 6.49 5.35 0.60
N PHE A 58 6.43 4.39 -0.32
CA PHE A 58 5.37 3.41 -0.40
C PHE A 58 6.00 2.04 -0.63
N LYS A 59 5.64 1.09 0.22
CA LYS A 59 6.01 -0.32 0.06
C LYS A 59 4.81 -1.19 0.39
N LYS A 60 4.23 -1.79 -0.64
CA LYS A 60 3.24 -2.86 -0.55
C LYS A 60 3.92 -4.20 -0.28
N GLY A 61 3.42 -4.93 0.69
CA GLY A 61 3.78 -6.30 1.07
C GLY A 61 2.65 -6.89 1.91
N SER A 62 2.97 -7.82 2.80
CA SER A 62 2.12 -8.26 3.92
C SER A 62 1.67 -7.05 4.75
N PHE A 63 2.60 -6.13 5.01
CA PHE A 63 2.32 -4.81 5.55
C PHE A 63 2.42 -3.77 4.45
N THR A 64 1.46 -2.85 4.41
CA THR A 64 1.58 -1.65 3.57
C THR A 64 2.29 -0.60 4.39
N ILE A 65 3.53 -0.29 4.02
CA ILE A 65 4.36 0.70 4.70
C ILE A 65 4.34 1.99 3.90
N MET A 66 4.11 3.11 4.58
CA MET A 66 4.15 4.43 3.97
C MET A 66 4.98 5.39 4.83
N SER A 67 5.70 6.32 4.18
CA SER A 67 6.28 7.46 4.89
C SER A 67 5.20 8.46 5.28
N GLN A 68 5.45 9.28 6.30
CA GLN A 68 4.56 10.36 6.74
C GLN A 68 4.15 11.26 5.56
N ARG A 69 5.11 11.66 4.72
CA ARG A 69 4.84 12.54 3.58
C ARG A 69 3.88 11.92 2.55
N PHE A 70 3.94 10.60 2.33
CA PHE A 70 3.01 9.93 1.42
C PHE A 70 1.60 9.88 2.03
N ILE A 71 1.49 9.63 3.34
CA ILE A 71 0.23 9.65 4.08
C ILE A 71 -0.41 11.04 4.05
N ASP A 72 0.37 12.09 4.31
CA ASP A 72 -0.10 13.47 4.30
C ASP A 72 -0.68 13.86 2.93
N LEU A 73 -0.06 13.39 1.85
CA LEU A 73 -0.54 13.62 0.49
C LEU A 73 -1.83 12.86 0.19
N LEU A 74 -1.98 11.62 0.67
CA LEU A 74 -3.22 10.87 0.55
C LEU A 74 -4.36 11.58 1.30
N GLN A 75 -4.11 11.99 2.55
CA GLN A 75 -5.09 12.69 3.38
C GLN A 75 -5.46 14.05 2.79
N SER A 76 -4.48 14.80 2.29
CA SER A 76 -4.72 16.09 1.61
C SER A 76 -5.51 15.93 0.31
N ALA A 77 -5.41 14.76 -0.35
CA ALA A 77 -6.24 14.40 -1.50
C ALA A 77 -7.67 13.95 -1.11
N GLY A 78 -7.98 13.89 0.19
CA GLY A 78 -9.29 13.52 0.74
C GLY A 78 -9.43 12.06 1.16
N VAL A 79 -8.36 11.26 1.16
CA VAL A 79 -8.40 9.88 1.67
C VAL A 79 -8.57 9.92 3.19
N ASP A 80 -9.64 9.32 3.70
CA ASP A 80 -10.07 9.41 5.11
C ASP A 80 -10.12 8.05 5.83
N ASN A 81 -9.82 6.96 5.11
CA ASN A 81 -9.98 5.58 5.58
C ASN A 81 -8.65 4.89 5.89
N LEU A 82 -7.72 5.62 6.51
CA LEU A 82 -6.42 5.08 6.92
C LEU A 82 -6.35 4.92 8.44
N GLN A 83 -5.94 3.74 8.88
CA GLN A 83 -5.48 3.51 10.24
C GLN A 83 -3.96 3.31 10.20
N ILE A 84 -3.23 4.16 10.93
CA ILE A 84 -1.76 4.24 10.87
C ILE A 84 -1.12 3.77 12.17
N PHE A 85 -0.02 3.03 12.06
CA PHE A 85 0.74 2.45 13.18
C PHE A 85 2.20 2.85 13.05
N PRO A 86 2.78 3.60 14.01
CA PRO A 86 4.18 4.03 13.95
C PRO A 86 5.12 2.84 13.80
N ILE A 87 6.10 2.97 12.89
CA ILE A 87 7.18 2.00 12.75
C ILE A 87 8.55 2.68 12.77
N ILE A 88 9.54 1.91 13.21
CA ILE A 88 10.96 2.25 13.05
C ILE A 88 11.56 1.25 12.08
N ILE A 89 12.36 1.73 11.12
CA ILE A 89 13.11 0.87 10.20
C ILE A 89 14.59 0.96 10.58
N LYS A 90 15.22 -0.18 10.85
CA LYS A 90 16.63 -0.25 11.29
C LYS A 90 17.51 -1.02 10.30
N SER A 91 18.66 -0.44 9.95
CA SER A 91 19.66 -1.10 9.13
C SER A 91 20.29 -2.28 9.84
N GLU A 92 20.35 -3.42 9.15
CA GLU A 92 21.14 -4.59 9.55
C GLU A 92 22.62 -4.44 9.16
N VAL A 93 22.97 -3.43 8.35
CA VAL A 93 24.32 -3.22 7.81
C VAL A 93 25.16 -2.33 8.72
N ASP A 94 24.61 -1.19 9.15
CA ASP A 94 25.34 -0.17 9.92
C ASP A 94 24.57 0.37 11.14
N GLY A 95 23.38 -0.15 11.41
CA GLY A 95 22.55 0.27 12.54
C GLY A 95 21.85 1.62 12.35
N THR A 96 21.92 2.24 11.17
CA THR A 96 21.14 3.44 10.83
C THR A 96 19.66 3.22 11.12
N VAL A 97 18.99 4.25 11.65
CA VAL A 97 17.58 4.21 12.01
C VAL A 97 16.84 5.25 11.19
N TRP A 98 15.75 4.83 10.55
CA TRP A 98 14.79 5.71 9.89
C TRP A 98 13.47 5.70 10.67
N ASP A 99 13.00 6.89 11.01
CA ASP A 99 11.70 7.17 11.60
C ASP A 99 10.76 7.81 10.56
N GLY A 100 9.55 8.20 10.99
CA GLY A 100 8.56 8.83 10.10
C GLY A 100 7.92 7.87 9.10
N TYR A 101 7.95 6.57 9.38
CA TYR A 101 7.23 5.54 8.62
C TYR A 101 6.11 4.94 9.45
N PHE A 102 5.11 4.39 8.75
CA PHE A 102 3.95 3.78 9.36
C PHE A 102 3.55 2.50 8.62
N GLY A 103 3.11 1.51 9.39
CA GLY A 103 2.24 0.47 8.88
C GLY A 103 0.85 1.06 8.68
N VAL A 104 0.28 0.87 7.50
CA VAL A 104 -0.99 1.48 7.09
C VAL A 104 -2.00 0.40 6.77
N ASN A 105 -3.05 0.36 7.57
CA ASN A 105 -4.25 -0.41 7.30
C ASN A 105 -5.24 0.49 6.55
N ILE A 106 -5.72 0.01 5.40
CA ILE A 106 -6.68 0.73 4.55
C ILE A 106 -8.05 0.15 4.86
N LEU A 107 -8.89 0.93 5.53
CA LEU A 107 -10.19 0.49 6.00
C LEU A 107 -11.18 0.35 4.84
N GLY A 108 -11.87 -0.77 4.81
CA GLY A 108 -12.87 -1.10 3.79
C GLY A 108 -12.30 -1.85 2.60
N VAL A 109 -12.92 -3.00 2.33
CA VAL A 109 -12.72 -3.82 1.12
C VAL A 109 -13.94 -3.68 0.23
N ILE A 110 -13.74 -3.59 -1.08
CA ILE A 110 -14.83 -3.42 -2.04
C ILE A 110 -14.80 -4.51 -3.08
N GLU A 111 -15.96 -5.11 -3.30
CA GLU A 111 -16.19 -6.10 -4.34
C GLU A 111 -16.59 -5.41 -5.65
N CYS A 112 -15.61 -5.12 -6.50
CA CYS A 112 -15.87 -4.39 -7.74
C CYS A 112 -15.17 -4.93 -8.98
N ALA A 113 -14.47 -6.06 -8.92
CA ALA A 113 -13.90 -6.67 -10.13
C ALA A 113 -15.00 -7.01 -11.14
N ASP A 114 -14.77 -6.67 -12.40
CA ASP A 114 -15.58 -7.14 -13.53
C ASP A 114 -14.87 -8.35 -14.13
N LEU A 115 -15.25 -9.55 -13.68
CA LEU A 115 -14.59 -10.79 -14.08
C LEU A 115 -14.80 -11.09 -15.58
N ASN A 116 -15.89 -10.63 -16.19
CA ASN A 116 -16.14 -10.88 -17.62
C ASN A 116 -15.22 -10.07 -18.53
N ASN A 117 -14.72 -8.94 -18.03
CA ASN A 117 -13.82 -8.05 -18.75
C ASN A 117 -12.40 -8.05 -18.18
N SER A 118 -12.07 -8.97 -17.27
CA SER A 118 -10.73 -9.11 -16.68
C SER A 118 -10.02 -10.36 -17.20
N THR A 119 -8.69 -10.32 -17.23
CA THR A 119 -7.85 -11.51 -17.45
C THR A 119 -7.25 -11.92 -16.11
N TYR A 120 -7.54 -13.15 -15.66
CA TYR A 120 -7.13 -13.62 -14.35
C TYR A 120 -6.95 -15.14 -14.29
N ASP A 121 -6.16 -15.57 -13.30
CA ASP A 121 -6.09 -16.95 -12.84
C ASP A 121 -6.86 -17.10 -11.52
N GLU A 122 -7.70 -18.12 -11.41
CA GLU A 122 -8.35 -18.48 -10.14
C GLU A 122 -7.47 -19.48 -9.39
N ILE A 123 -6.90 -19.05 -8.26
CA ILE A 123 -5.97 -19.87 -7.46
C ILE A 123 -6.70 -20.71 -6.41
N MET A 124 -7.85 -20.22 -5.94
CA MET A 124 -8.80 -20.88 -5.04
C MET A 124 -10.19 -20.34 -5.35
N PRO A 125 -11.28 -21.04 -4.97
CA PRO A 125 -12.64 -20.53 -5.18
C PRO A 125 -12.80 -19.09 -4.70
N GLU A 126 -13.21 -18.18 -5.59
CA GLU A 126 -13.40 -16.74 -5.34
C GLU A 126 -12.11 -15.94 -5.05
N HIS A 127 -10.93 -16.52 -5.26
CA HIS A 127 -9.63 -15.86 -5.09
C HIS A 127 -8.85 -15.82 -6.41
N TYR A 128 -8.57 -14.62 -6.88
CA TYR A 128 -8.06 -14.38 -8.23
C TYR A 128 -6.72 -13.65 -8.23
N ILE A 129 -5.86 -13.97 -9.19
CA ILE A 129 -4.68 -13.18 -9.56
C ILE A 129 -4.97 -12.53 -10.90
N PHE A 130 -4.97 -11.19 -10.94
CA PHE A 130 -5.32 -10.43 -12.15
C PHE A 130 -4.08 -10.04 -12.95
N ASP A 131 -4.00 -10.51 -14.19
CA ASP A 131 -3.07 -9.99 -15.19
C ASP A 131 -3.57 -8.65 -15.73
N GLU A 132 -4.87 -8.56 -16.01
CA GLU A 132 -5.56 -7.34 -16.40
C GLU A 132 -6.86 -7.22 -15.62
N LEU A 133 -7.05 -6.09 -14.95
CA LEU A 133 -8.21 -5.87 -14.08
C LEU A 133 -9.14 -4.85 -14.73
N ALA A 134 -10.40 -5.23 -14.95
CA ALA A 134 -11.53 -4.34 -15.15
C ALA A 134 -12.33 -4.22 -13.83
N ILE A 135 -12.98 -3.08 -13.61
CA ILE A 135 -13.86 -2.90 -12.45
C ILE A 135 -15.18 -2.21 -12.83
N HIS A 136 -16.22 -2.57 -12.08
CA HIS A 136 -17.47 -1.83 -11.97
C HIS A 136 -17.27 -0.59 -11.09
N ALA A 137 -16.87 0.53 -11.70
CA ALA A 137 -16.48 1.76 -10.98
C ALA A 137 -17.61 2.35 -10.11
N GLU A 138 -18.87 2.10 -10.46
CA GLU A 138 -20.05 2.48 -9.68
C GLU A 138 -20.12 1.74 -8.33
N LYS A 139 -19.63 0.50 -8.24
CA LYS A 139 -19.57 -0.26 -6.99
C LYS A 139 -18.55 0.31 -6.00
N ALA A 140 -17.60 1.11 -6.47
CA ALA A 140 -16.64 1.81 -5.60
C ALA A 140 -17.27 2.98 -4.82
N GLN A 141 -18.51 3.39 -5.15
CA GLN A 141 -19.28 4.41 -4.41
C GLN A 141 -18.49 5.70 -4.10
N GLY A 142 -17.61 6.11 -5.02
CA GLY A 142 -16.78 7.31 -4.87
C GLY A 142 -15.62 7.20 -3.87
N LYS A 143 -15.33 6.01 -3.32
CA LYS A 143 -14.19 5.80 -2.42
C LYS A 143 -12.87 6.09 -3.13
N LEU A 144 -11.98 6.82 -2.45
CA LEU A 144 -10.76 7.33 -3.07
C LEU A 144 -9.58 6.34 -3.02
N LEU A 145 -9.55 5.48 -2.01
CA LEU A 145 -8.55 4.44 -1.82
C LEU A 145 -9.20 3.25 -1.11
N PHE A 146 -9.02 2.02 -1.58
CA PHE A 146 -9.58 0.82 -0.96
C PHE A 146 -8.86 -0.44 -1.43
N ARG A 147 -9.13 -1.57 -0.78
CA ARG A 147 -8.66 -2.89 -1.23
C ARG A 147 -9.74 -3.63 -2.03
N LEU A 148 -9.32 -4.35 -3.06
CA LEU A 148 -10.21 -5.19 -3.85
C LEU A 148 -10.54 -6.48 -3.09
N LYS A 149 -11.83 -6.77 -2.84
CA LYS A 149 -12.26 -7.96 -2.09
C LYS A 149 -11.80 -9.27 -2.76
N GLN A 150 -11.89 -9.33 -4.09
CA GLN A 150 -11.48 -10.48 -4.90
C GLN A 150 -9.97 -10.78 -4.86
N HIS A 151 -9.15 -9.81 -4.44
CA HIS A 151 -7.70 -9.96 -4.28
C HIS A 151 -7.18 -8.89 -3.33
N LEU A 152 -7.18 -9.18 -2.02
CA LEU A 152 -6.84 -8.22 -0.94
C LEU A 152 -5.49 -7.49 -1.11
N PRO A 153 -4.43 -8.09 -1.71
CA PRO A 153 -3.21 -7.36 -2.00
C PRO A 153 -3.36 -6.23 -3.02
N THR A 154 -4.45 -6.17 -3.79
CA THR A 154 -4.73 -5.11 -4.77
C THR A 154 -5.31 -3.89 -4.07
N ILE A 155 -4.58 -2.77 -4.12
CA ILE A 155 -5.03 -1.46 -3.64
C ILE A 155 -5.51 -0.65 -4.85
N ILE A 156 -6.77 -0.24 -4.83
CA ILE A 156 -7.40 0.60 -5.85
C ILE A 156 -7.35 2.05 -5.41
N MET A 157 -6.94 2.94 -6.32
CA MET A 157 -6.81 4.38 -6.09
C MET A 157 -7.59 5.15 -7.15
N HIS A 158 -8.39 6.12 -6.72
CA HIS A 158 -9.06 7.03 -7.64
C HIS A 158 -8.07 7.95 -8.34
N ARG A 159 -8.33 8.29 -9.61
CA ARG A 159 -7.48 9.15 -10.44
C ARG A 159 -7.18 10.50 -9.81
N SER A 160 -8.12 11.09 -9.08
CA SER A 160 -7.93 12.40 -8.45
C SER A 160 -6.78 12.37 -7.43
N VAL A 161 -6.67 11.28 -6.65
CA VAL A 161 -5.60 11.10 -5.66
C VAL A 161 -4.25 10.97 -6.36
N GLY A 162 -4.14 10.05 -7.33
CA GLY A 162 -2.88 9.87 -8.06
C GLY A 162 -2.43 11.12 -8.82
N ARG A 163 -3.39 11.95 -9.29
CA ARG A 163 -3.08 13.27 -9.86
C ARG A 163 -2.61 14.25 -8.80
N TYR A 164 -3.31 14.35 -7.68
CA TYR A 164 -2.93 15.24 -6.57
C TYR A 164 -1.49 14.97 -6.10
N ILE A 165 -1.12 13.69 -5.91
CA ILE A 165 0.24 13.30 -5.51
C ILE A 165 1.26 13.75 -6.55
N LYS A 166 1.01 13.52 -7.85
CA LYS A 166 1.93 13.94 -8.93
C LYS A 166 2.06 15.45 -9.04
N ASP A 167 0.95 16.18 -8.92
CA ASP A 167 0.93 17.63 -9.01
C ASP A 167 1.63 18.26 -7.77
N SER A 168 1.63 17.56 -6.62
CA SER A 168 2.30 17.98 -5.37
C SER A 168 3.77 17.55 -5.28
N ASP A 169 4.24 16.66 -6.14
CA ASP A 169 5.64 16.20 -6.23
C ASP A 169 6.13 16.25 -7.70
N PRO A 170 6.21 17.45 -8.30
CA PRO A 170 6.56 17.61 -9.72
C PRO A 170 7.97 17.10 -10.04
N GLU A 171 8.87 17.18 -9.06
CA GLU A 171 10.26 16.70 -9.14
C GLU A 171 10.40 15.18 -8.94
N LYS A 172 9.28 14.47 -8.71
CA LYS A 172 9.22 13.00 -8.54
C LYS A 172 10.18 12.49 -7.46
N THR A 173 10.19 13.16 -6.31
CA THR A 173 11.03 12.81 -5.17
C THR A 173 10.44 11.72 -4.27
N LEU A 174 9.15 11.39 -4.45
CA LEU A 174 8.48 10.26 -3.81
C LEU A 174 8.90 8.95 -4.48
N LEU A 175 9.24 7.97 -3.66
CA LEU A 175 9.85 6.72 -4.10
C LEU A 175 8.95 5.53 -3.83
N GLY A 176 9.14 4.46 -4.61
CA GLY A 176 8.50 3.16 -4.36
C GLY A 176 7.05 3.03 -4.79
N TRP A 177 6.41 4.08 -5.33
CA TRP A 177 5.02 4.03 -5.78
C TRP A 177 4.88 4.24 -7.29
N THR A 178 3.93 3.53 -7.90
CA THR A 178 3.44 3.82 -9.24
C THR A 178 2.00 3.32 -9.38
N VAL A 179 1.41 3.51 -10.56
CA VAL A 179 0.04 3.09 -10.83
C VAL A 179 -0.03 2.22 -12.09
N LYS A 180 -0.79 1.13 -12.00
CA LYS A 180 -1.18 0.30 -13.16
C LYS A 180 -2.59 0.69 -13.61
N LYS A 181 -2.81 0.72 -14.92
CA LYS A 181 -4.13 0.99 -15.50
C LYS A 181 -5.09 -0.16 -15.17
N ILE A 182 -6.32 0.21 -14.88
CA ILE A 182 -7.48 -0.69 -14.89
C ILE A 182 -8.08 -0.56 -16.29
N ILE A 183 -8.30 -1.70 -16.95
CA ILE A 183 -8.90 -1.76 -18.29
C ILE A 183 -10.39 -1.43 -18.19
N GLN A 184 -10.95 -0.86 -19.27
CA GLN A 184 -12.36 -0.44 -19.36
C GLN A 184 -13.09 -1.28 -20.38
#